data_AF-A0A1A9LAJ5-F1
#
_entry.id   AF-A0A1A9LAJ5-F1
#
_cell.length_a   1.000
_cell.length_b   1.000
_cell.length_c   1.000
_cell.angle_alpha   90.00
_cell.angle_beta   90.00
_cell.angle_gamma   90.00
#
_symmetry.space_group_name_H-M   'P 1'
#
loop_
_entity.id
_entity.type
_entity.pdbx_description
1 polymer ?
#
loop_
_entity_poly.entity_id
_entity_poly.type
_entity_poly.pdbx_seq_one_letter_code
_entity_poly.pdbx_strand_id
1 'polypeptide(L)' 'MNIIYMLLAISVFVAIVFFVLFIVSVRKGQYDDTYTPSVRMLFEDELVKEGGSIKSETSKEKITNSKK' A
#
# COMPACT_ATOMS: atom_id res chain seq x y z
N MET A 1 11.31 45.68 5.46
CA MET A 1 12.28 44.61 5.75
C MET A 1 11.82 43.57 6.77
N ASN A 2 10.72 43.78 7.52
CA ASN A 2 10.23 42.75 8.46
C ASN A 2 9.43 41.62 7.78
N ILE A 3 8.77 41.94 6.67
CA ILE A 3 7.92 41.00 5.93
C ILE A 3 8.71 39.77 5.45
N ILE A 4 9.99 39.94 5.10
CA ILE A 4 10.83 38.85 4.58
C ILE A 4 11.07 37.77 5.65
N TYR A 5 11.21 38.16 6.92
CA TYR A 5 11.39 37.21 8.02
C TYR A 5 10.12 36.42 8.30
N MET A 6 8.94 37.06 8.18
CA MET A 6 7.66 36.38 8.30
C MET A 6 7.43 35.37 7.16
N LEU A 7 7.71 35.76 5.91
CA LEU A 7 7.61 34.86 4.76
C LEU A 7 8.59 33.68 4.87
N LEU A 8 9.81 33.92 5.35
CA LEU A 8 10.82 32.89 5.54
C LEU A 8 10.38 31.87 6.60
N ALA A 9 9.82 32.32 7.73
CA ALA A 9 9.31 31.44 8.77
C ALA A 9 8.16 30.55 8.26
N ILE A 10 7.20 31.13 7.53
CA ILE A 10 6.05 30.39 6.98
C ILE A 10 6.52 29.37 5.93
N SER A 11 7.46 29.76 5.06
CA SER A 11 8.03 28.88 4.04
C SER A 11 8.68 27.63 4.65
N VAL A 12 9.56 27.84 5.64
CA VAL A 12 10.23 26.73 6.33
C VAL A 12 9.23 25.87 7.10
N PHE A 13 8.24 26.47 7.74
CA PHE A 13 7.20 25.74 8.48
C PHE A 13 6.42 24.79 7.55
N VAL A 14 5.96 25.29 6.41
CA VAL A 14 5.25 24.48 5.41
C VAL A 14 6.14 23.35 4.89
N ALA A 15 7.42 23.63 4.60
CA ALA A 15 8.36 22.62 4.16
C ALA A 15 8.54 21.48 5.19
N ILE A 16 8.64 21.80 6.48
CA ILE A 16 8.76 20.81 7.56
C ILE A 16 7.48 19.96 7.65
N VAL A 17 6.30 20.58 7.58
CA VAL A 17 5.02 19.84 7.62
C VAL A 17 4.93 18.84 6.47
N PHE A 18 5.23 19.26 5.24
CA PHE A 18 5.25 18.37 4.08
C PHE A 18 6.30 17.27 4.21
N PHE A 19 7.47 17.58 4.76
CA PHE A 19 8.53 16.60 4.97
C PHE A 19 8.12 15.53 5.99
N VAL A 20 7.50 15.91 7.11
CA VAL A 20 7.00 14.95 8.11
C VAL A 20 5.90 14.06 7.52
N LEU A 21 4.95 14.65 6.78
CA LEU A 21 3.91 13.88 6.09
C LEU A 21 4.49 12.90 5.07
N PHE A 22 5.51 13.32 4.31
CA PHE A 22 6.23 12.47 3.38
C PHE A 22 6.85 11.25 4.09
N ILE A 23 7.58 11.47 5.19
CA ILE A 23 8.19 10.37 5.96
C ILE A 23 7.11 9.43 6.52
N VAL A 24 6.01 9.96 7.05
CA VAL A 24 4.89 9.13 7.55
C VAL A 24 4.29 8.30 6.43
N SER A 25 4.09 8.87 5.24
CA SER A 25 3.55 8.15 4.08
C SER A 25 4.46 7.00 3.63
N VAL A 26 5.77 7.26 3.54
CA VAL A 26 6.78 6.25 3.18
C VAL A 26 6.83 5.13 4.22
N ARG A 27 6.74 5.47 5.51
CA ARG A 27 6.73 4.49 6.61
C ARG A 27 5.43 3.71 6.72
N LYS A 28 4.29 4.20 6.22
CA LYS A 28 2.98 3.53 6.32
C LYS A 28 2.84 2.31 5.39
N GLY A 29 3.95 1.74 4.95
CA GLY A 29 3.94 0.43 4.29
C GLY A 29 3.37 0.46 2.89
N GLN A 30 3.42 1.59 2.18
CA GLN A 30 3.02 1.61 0.76
C GLN A 30 3.89 0.70 -0.13
N TYR A 31 4.97 0.14 0.43
CA TYR A 31 5.90 -0.82 -0.20
C TYR A 31 5.63 -2.28 0.19
N ASP A 32 4.58 -2.58 0.94
CA ASP A 32 4.29 -3.96 1.39
C ASP A 32 3.94 -4.89 0.21
N ASP A 33 3.56 -4.33 -0.94
CA ASP A 33 3.34 -5.05 -2.20
C ASP A 33 4.63 -5.11 -3.06
N THR A 34 5.74 -5.54 -2.45
CA THR A 34 7.02 -5.76 -3.16
C THR A 34 6.99 -7.05 -4.00
N TYR A 35 5.97 -7.89 -3.83
CA TYR A 35 5.75 -9.12 -4.59
C TYR A 35 4.67 -8.91 -5.63
N THR A 36 5.08 -8.50 -6.83
CA THR A 36 4.19 -8.30 -7.97
C THR A 36 3.29 -9.52 -8.20
N PRO A 37 1.97 -9.36 -8.39
CA PRO A 37 1.06 -10.49 -8.61
C PRO A 37 1.48 -11.39 -9.78
N SER A 38 2.12 -10.82 -10.80
CA SER A 38 2.69 -11.56 -11.93
C SER A 38 3.82 -12.51 -11.52
N VAL A 39 4.66 -12.12 -10.55
CA VAL A 39 5.75 -12.96 -10.00
C VAL A 39 5.14 -14.06 -9.14
N ARG A 40 4.16 -13.72 -8.29
CA ARG A 40 3.44 -14.71 -7.49
C ARG A 40 2.80 -15.79 -8.37
N MET A 41 2.07 -15.41 -9.41
CA MET A 41 1.44 -16.38 -10.32
C MET A 41 2.46 -17.25 -11.06
N LEU A 42 3.57 -16.67 -11.54
CA LEU A 42 4.59 -17.42 -12.29
C LEU A 42 5.38 -18.44 -11.44
N PHE A 43 5.58 -18.17 -10.15
CA PHE A 43 6.35 -19.06 -9.26
C PHE A 43 5.45 -19.97 -8.40
N GLU A 44 4.19 -19.61 -8.17
CA GLU A 44 3.21 -20.50 -7.51
C GLU A 44 2.72 -21.61 -8.46
N ASP A 45 2.69 -21.37 -9.78
CA ASP A 45 2.29 -22.36 -10.79
C ASP A 45 3.38 -23.44 -11.04
N GLU A 46 4.66 -23.10 -10.83
CA GLU A 46 5.78 -24.04 -11.05
C GLU A 46 5.96 -25.03 -9.87
N LEU A 47 5.54 -24.65 -8.66
CA LEU A 47 5.71 -25.47 -7.44
C LEU A 47 4.63 -26.56 -7.26
N VAL A 48 3.63 -26.66 -8.14
CA VAL A 48 2.55 -27.68 -8.06
C VAL A 48 2.86 -28.92 -8.91
N LYS A 49 4.13 -29.31 -9.02
CA LYS A 49 4.51 -30.56 -9.68
C LYS A 49 5.24 -31.49 -8.73
N GLU A 50 4.46 -32.15 -7.89
CA GLU A 50 4.43 -33.61 -7.65
C GLU A 50 3.76 -33.91 -6.30
N GLY A 51 2.51 -34.36 -6.35
CA GLY A 51 1.89 -35.13 -5.27
C GLY A 51 1.19 -34.36 -4.14
N GLY A 52 -0.12 -34.10 -4.32
CA GLY A 52 -1.07 -34.17 -3.20
C GLY A 52 -1.75 -32.87 -2.76
N SER A 53 -3.08 -32.91 -2.84
CA SER A 53 -4.08 -32.09 -2.12
C SER A 53 -4.21 -30.59 -2.46
N ILE A 54 -5.26 -30.32 -3.22
CA ILE A 54 -5.99 -29.05 -3.31
C ILE A 54 -6.45 -28.61 -1.91
N LYS A 55 -5.98 -27.45 -1.40
CA LYS A 55 -6.62 -26.67 -0.32
C LYS A 55 -6.16 -25.20 -0.33
N SER A 56 -7.06 -24.30 -0.77
CA SER A 56 -7.29 -22.93 -0.24
C SER A 56 -8.14 -22.14 -1.27
N GLU A 57 -9.46 -22.28 -1.25
CA GLU A 57 -10.39 -21.28 -0.71
C GLU A 57 -10.23 -19.85 -1.27
N THR A 58 -10.71 -19.63 -2.50
CA THR A 58 -11.39 -18.38 -2.86
C THR A 58 -12.87 -18.72 -2.96
N SER A 59 -13.70 -18.16 -2.06
CA SER A 59 -15.18 -17.95 -2.16
C SER A 59 -15.86 -18.06 -0.78
N LYS A 60 -15.87 -16.99 0.02
CA LYS A 60 -17.02 -16.71 0.89
C LYS A 60 -17.67 -15.41 0.45
N GLU A 61 -18.70 -15.60 -0.37
CA GLU A 61 -20.03 -15.07 -0.11
C GLU A 61 -20.16 -13.54 0.02
N LYS A 62 -20.30 -12.87 -1.14
CA LYS A 62 -20.90 -11.54 -1.23
C LYS A 62 -22.09 -11.56 -2.19
N ILE A 63 -23.09 -12.43 -1.94
CA ILE A 63 -24.43 -12.34 -2.56
C ILE A 63 -25.50 -12.81 -1.57
N THR A 64 -25.83 -11.99 -0.58
CA THR A 64 -27.09 -12.06 0.18
C THR A 64 -27.47 -10.65 0.62
N ASN A 65 -27.95 -9.83 -0.31
CA ASN A 65 -28.91 -8.77 -0.03
C ASN A 65 -29.50 -8.21 -1.34
N SER A 66 -30.48 -8.94 -1.88
CA SER A 66 -31.50 -8.37 -2.76
C SER A 66 -32.71 -9.32 -2.83
N LYS A 67 -33.50 -9.35 -1.75
CA LYS A 67 -34.94 -9.58 -1.80
C LYS A 67 -35.56 -9.37 -0.41
N LYS A 68 -35.92 -8.13 -0.13
CA LYS A 68 -37.26 -7.80 0.38
C LYS A 68 -37.70 -6.50 -0.28
#